data_AF-A0A178VTN4-F1
#
_entry.id   AF-A0A178VTN4-F1
#
_cell.length_a   1.000
_cell.length_b   1.000
_cell.length_c   1.000
_cell.angle_alpha   90.00
_cell.angle_beta   90.00
_cell.angle_gamma   90.00
#
_symmetry.space_group_name_H-M   'P 1'
#
loop_
_entity.id
_entity.type
_entity.pdbx_description
1 polymer ?
#
loop_
_entity_poly.entity_id
_entity_poly.type
_entity_poly.pdbx_seq_one_letter_code
_entity_poly.pdbx_strand_id
1 'polypeptide(L)'
;MALTKIFLILLLSLLGLYSETVKSQNCDCAPNLCCSQFGYCGTTADYCGSTGQSGPCRVGGPPTGAGLVGNIVTQIFFNNIINQAGNGCAGKSFYTRDSFINATNTFPSFANTVTRREIATMFAHFTYETGHFCYIEEINGASRVMCDQNNRQYPCAPAKSYHGRGPLLLSWNFNYGACGQSLGLDLLRQPELVSSNPVVAFRTALWFWMKSVRPVLNQGFGATIRAISGFDCDGRNLGGVNARIGYYRDYCGQLGLDPGANITC
;
A
#
# COMPACT_ATOMS: atom_id res chain seq x y z
N MET A 1 44.56 -49.23 32.56
CA MET A 1 43.69 -49.06 31.36
C MET A 1 42.20 -49.39 31.62
N ALA A 2 41.70 -49.21 32.85
CA ALA A 2 40.28 -49.39 33.17
C ALA A 2 39.57 -48.06 33.54
N LEU A 3 40.31 -47.08 34.07
CA LEU A 3 39.74 -45.78 34.45
C LEU A 3 39.33 -44.88 33.27
N THR A 4 40.02 -44.97 32.13
CA THR A 4 39.71 -44.15 30.94
C THR A 4 38.47 -44.61 30.18
N LYS A 5 38.04 -45.87 30.31
CA LYS A 5 36.83 -46.38 29.65
C LYS A 5 35.54 -45.97 30.38
N ILE A 6 35.60 -45.81 31.71
CA ILE A 6 34.43 -45.42 32.52
C ILE A 6 34.09 -43.95 32.30
N PHE A 7 35.09 -43.09 32.08
CA PHE A 7 34.89 -41.66 31.82
C PHE A 7 34.25 -41.39 30.44
N LEU A 8 34.54 -42.21 29.43
CA LEU A 8 33.96 -42.07 28.10
C LEU A 8 32.47 -42.46 28.06
N ILE A 9 32.07 -43.46 28.86
CA ILE A 9 30.68 -43.92 28.96
C ILE A 9 29.83 -42.88 29.72
N LEU A 10 30.38 -42.26 30.76
CA LEU A 10 29.69 -41.19 31.50
C LEU A 10 29.50 -39.92 30.67
N LEU A 11 30.46 -39.55 29.80
CA LEU A 11 30.31 -38.39 28.91
C LEU A 11 29.25 -38.60 27.82
N LEU A 12 29.11 -39.83 27.29
CA LEU A 12 28.09 -40.17 26.30
C LEU A 12 26.67 -40.23 26.91
N SER A 13 26.54 -40.57 28.20
CA SER A 13 25.24 -40.53 28.90
C SER A 13 24.78 -39.11 29.29
N LEU A 14 25.70 -38.15 29.45
CA LEU A 14 25.38 -36.77 29.80
C LEU A 14 24.96 -35.90 28.60
N LEU A 15 25.25 -36.33 27.37
CA LEU A 15 24.76 -35.70 26.13
C LEU A 15 23.36 -36.20 25.70
N GLY A 16 22.81 -37.22 26.36
CA GLY A 16 21.49 -37.79 26.06
C GLY A 16 20.30 -37.15 26.78
N LEU A 17 20.53 -36.14 27.64
CA LEU A 17 19.49 -35.51 28.47
C LEU A 17 19.17 -34.05 28.10
N TYR A 18 19.69 -33.54 26.98
CA TYR A 18 19.34 -32.21 26.45
C TYR A 18 18.67 -32.23 25.07
N SER A 19 18.07 -33.36 24.68
CA SER A 19 16.95 -33.27 23.75
C SER A 19 15.70 -32.99 24.55
N GLU A 20 15.34 -31.72 24.70
CA GLU A 20 13.91 -31.41 24.74
C GLU A 20 13.33 -32.03 23.48
N THR A 21 12.63 -33.15 23.66
CA THR A 21 11.73 -33.67 22.67
C THR A 21 10.75 -32.55 22.37
N VAL A 22 10.96 -31.81 21.29
CA VAL A 22 9.89 -31.10 20.61
C VAL A 22 8.93 -32.21 20.22
N LYS A 23 7.95 -32.48 21.08
CA LYS A 23 6.80 -33.28 20.67
C LYS A 23 6.18 -32.47 19.54
N SER A 24 6.39 -32.91 18.31
CA SER A 24 5.40 -32.72 17.26
C SER A 24 4.16 -33.44 17.77
N GLN A 25 3.32 -32.71 18.51
CA GLN A 25 2.00 -33.20 18.87
C GLN A 25 1.18 -33.03 17.61
N ASN A 26 0.96 -34.14 16.90
CA ASN A 26 0.01 -34.17 15.79
C ASN A 26 -1.38 -33.91 16.39
N CYS A 27 -1.84 -32.67 16.31
CA CYS A 27 -3.16 -32.31 16.80
C CYS A 27 -4.18 -32.71 15.74
N ASP A 28 -4.98 -33.73 16.02
CA ASP A 28 -6.06 -34.22 15.14
C ASP A 28 -7.26 -33.25 15.11
N CYS A 29 -7.01 -31.99 14.82
CA CYS A 29 -8.04 -30.96 14.73
C CYS A 29 -8.88 -31.15 13.46
N ALA A 30 -10.19 -30.85 13.57
CA ALA A 30 -11.06 -30.78 12.41
C ALA A 30 -10.52 -29.77 11.36
N PRO A 31 -10.80 -29.93 10.06
CA PRO A 31 -10.17 -29.17 8.97
C PRO A 31 -10.24 -27.64 9.07
N ASN A 32 -11.13 -27.09 9.89
CA ASN A 32 -11.35 -25.65 10.07
C ASN A 32 -10.81 -25.08 11.39
N LEU A 33 -10.02 -25.85 12.14
CA LEU A 33 -9.49 -25.46 13.45
C LEU A 33 -7.95 -25.44 13.42
N CYS A 34 -7.36 -24.51 14.14
CA CYS A 34 -5.92 -24.42 14.38
C CYS A 34 -5.55 -25.18 15.66
N CYS A 35 -4.33 -25.72 15.72
CA CYS A 35 -3.77 -26.25 16.97
C CYS A 35 -2.91 -25.23 17.70
N SER A 36 -3.25 -24.96 18.96
CA SER A 36 -2.43 -24.15 19.86
C SER A 36 -1.14 -24.88 20.27
N GLN A 37 -0.16 -24.14 20.79
CA GLN A 37 1.08 -24.71 21.36
C GLN A 37 0.84 -25.69 22.53
N PHE A 38 -0.37 -25.69 23.09
CA PHE A 38 -0.78 -26.54 24.21
C PHE A 38 -1.60 -27.76 23.76
N GLY A 39 -1.74 -28.00 22.45
CA GLY A 39 -2.43 -29.18 21.93
C GLY A 39 -3.97 -29.06 21.88
N TYR A 40 -4.51 -27.84 21.91
CA TYR A 40 -5.97 -27.61 21.83
C TYR A 40 -6.38 -27.07 20.46
N CYS A 41 -7.59 -27.41 20.02
CA CYS A 41 -8.16 -26.97 18.75
C CYS A 41 -9.08 -25.75 18.92
N GLY A 42 -8.91 -24.72 18.08
CA GLY A 42 -9.75 -23.53 18.12
C GLY A 42 -9.52 -22.60 16.92
N THR A 43 -10.26 -21.48 16.88
CA THR A 43 -10.24 -20.51 15.77
C THR A 43 -9.73 -19.12 16.17
N THR A 44 -9.45 -18.87 17.45
CA THR A 44 -8.97 -17.57 17.94
C THR A 44 -7.44 -17.46 17.85
N ALA A 45 -6.92 -16.25 18.06
CA ALA A 45 -5.49 -15.97 17.97
C ALA A 45 -4.62 -16.85 18.89
N ASP A 46 -5.16 -17.28 20.04
CA ASP A 46 -4.47 -18.17 20.99
C ASP A 46 -4.21 -19.58 20.41
N TYR A 47 -4.98 -19.96 19.37
CA TYR A 47 -4.86 -21.24 18.67
C TYR A 47 -4.15 -21.10 17.31
N CYS A 48 -4.31 -19.95 16.64
CA CYS A 48 -3.81 -19.73 15.27
C CYS A 48 -2.59 -18.79 15.18
N GLY A 49 -2.01 -18.36 16.31
CA GLY A 49 -0.89 -17.40 16.38
C GLY A 49 0.41 -17.88 15.71
N SER A 50 1.45 -17.02 15.72
CA SER A 50 2.68 -17.10 14.89
C SER A 50 3.53 -18.37 14.99
N THR A 51 3.15 -19.34 15.83
CA THR A 51 3.81 -20.64 15.99
C THR A 51 2.85 -21.84 15.88
N GLY A 52 1.58 -21.64 15.48
CA GLY A 52 0.58 -22.71 15.34
C GLY A 52 0.90 -23.67 14.18
N GLN A 53 1.08 -24.96 14.49
CA GLN A 53 1.74 -25.93 13.60
C GLN A 53 0.88 -26.50 12.46
N SER A 54 -0.42 -26.23 12.37
CA SER A 54 -1.23 -26.61 11.20
C SER A 54 -2.70 -26.18 11.35
N GLY A 55 -3.30 -25.70 10.26
CA GLY A 55 -4.69 -25.26 10.14
C GLY A 55 -4.86 -24.23 9.01
N PRO A 56 -6.07 -24.00 8.46
CA PRO A 56 -6.27 -23.00 7.43
C PRO A 56 -5.94 -21.61 7.98
N CYS A 57 -4.88 -20.98 7.44
CA CYS A 57 -4.38 -19.67 7.83
C CYS A 57 -5.48 -18.60 7.67
N ARG A 58 -6.31 -18.40 8.70
CA ARG A 58 -7.09 -17.17 8.86
C ARG A 58 -6.37 -16.30 9.87
N VAL A 59 -5.82 -15.20 9.36
CA VAL A 59 -5.07 -14.17 10.10
C VAL A 59 -6.05 -13.41 11.01
N GLY A 60 -6.44 -14.03 12.12
CA GLY A 60 -7.33 -13.46 13.14
C GLY A 60 -6.57 -12.75 14.26
N GLY A 61 -5.47 -12.06 13.94
CA GLY A 61 -4.82 -11.13 14.87
C GLY A 61 -5.61 -9.82 14.98
N PRO A 62 -5.31 -8.95 15.97
CA PRO A 62 -5.73 -7.56 15.92
C PRO A 62 -5.40 -7.00 14.52
N PRO A 63 -6.28 -6.20 13.89
CA PRO A 63 -6.03 -5.77 12.52
C PRO A 63 -4.67 -5.08 12.49
N THR A 64 -3.71 -5.71 11.82
CA THR A 64 -2.55 -4.99 11.32
C THR A 64 -3.10 -3.85 10.48
N GLY A 65 -2.41 -2.71 10.37
CA GLY A 65 -2.90 -1.61 9.53
C GLY A 65 -3.28 -2.06 8.11
N ALA A 66 -2.55 -3.05 7.57
CA ALA A 66 -2.89 -3.72 6.31
C ALA A 66 -4.27 -4.42 6.33
N GLY A 67 -4.68 -5.01 7.45
CA GLY A 67 -6.00 -5.60 7.65
C GLY A 67 -7.13 -4.56 7.64
N LEU A 68 -6.95 -3.40 8.28
CA LEU A 68 -7.95 -2.32 8.22
C LEU A 68 -8.13 -1.81 6.79
N VAL A 69 -7.03 -1.49 6.10
CA VAL A 69 -7.06 -1.04 4.70
C VAL A 69 -7.71 -2.12 3.83
N GLY A 70 -7.32 -3.39 4.01
CA GLY A 70 -7.82 -4.51 3.22
C GLY A 70 -9.31 -4.79 3.39
N ASN A 71 -9.89 -4.46 4.55
CA ASN A 71 -11.32 -4.56 4.81
C ASN A 71 -12.13 -3.46 4.10
N ILE A 72 -11.53 -2.29 3.86
CA ILE A 72 -12.17 -1.19 3.14
C ILE A 72 -11.97 -1.37 1.63
N VAL A 73 -10.71 -1.50 1.19
CA VAL A 73 -10.34 -1.75 -0.19
C VAL A 73 -10.43 -3.25 -0.42
N THR A 74 -11.64 -3.75 -0.65
CA THR A 74 -11.87 -5.15 -1.01
C THR A 74 -11.42 -5.41 -2.45
N GLN A 75 -11.25 -6.68 -2.82
CA GLN A 75 -10.96 -7.04 -4.23
C GLN A 75 -12.09 -6.57 -5.16
N ILE A 76 -13.34 -6.64 -4.68
CA ILE A 76 -14.51 -6.19 -5.44
C ILE A 76 -14.44 -4.69 -5.68
N PHE A 77 -14.21 -3.88 -4.64
CA PHE A 77 -14.06 -2.43 -4.77
C PHE A 77 -12.94 -2.07 -5.76
N PHE A 78 -11.77 -2.69 -5.63
CA PHE A 78 -10.66 -2.43 -6.55
C PHE A 78 -10.99 -2.83 -7.99
N ASN A 79 -11.61 -4.00 -8.18
CA ASN A 79 -12.03 -4.51 -9.49
C ASN A 79 -13.08 -3.62 -10.15
N ASN A 80 -14.04 -3.08 -9.39
CA ASN A 80 -15.06 -2.16 -9.89
C ASN A 80 -14.46 -0.89 -10.51
N ILE A 81 -13.24 -0.51 -10.10
CA ILE A 81 -12.52 0.64 -10.66
C ILE A 81 -11.71 0.20 -11.88
N ILE A 82 -10.77 -0.73 -11.71
CA ILE A 82 -9.81 -1.08 -12.76
C ILE A 82 -10.44 -1.77 -13.97
N ASN A 83 -11.60 -2.39 -13.82
CA ASN A 83 -12.32 -3.00 -14.94
C ASN A 83 -12.99 -1.97 -15.86
N GLN A 84 -13.13 -0.72 -15.43
CA GLN A 84 -13.62 0.37 -16.29
C GLN A 84 -12.54 0.82 -17.28
N ALA A 85 -11.27 0.55 -17.02
CA ALA A 85 -10.20 0.79 -17.97
C ALA A 85 -10.29 -0.17 -19.18
N GLY A 86 -10.05 0.38 -20.37
CA GLY A 86 -10.06 -0.36 -21.62
C GLY A 86 -9.07 -1.53 -21.63
N ASN A 87 -9.34 -2.55 -22.45
CA ASN A 87 -8.57 -3.79 -22.44
C ASN A 87 -7.07 -3.63 -22.78
N GLY A 88 -6.71 -2.62 -23.57
CA GLY A 88 -5.32 -2.33 -23.95
C GLY A 88 -4.52 -1.50 -22.94
N CYS A 89 -5.11 -1.14 -21.79
CA CYS A 89 -4.47 -0.29 -20.81
C CYS A 89 -3.34 -1.02 -20.07
N ALA A 90 -2.11 -0.53 -20.23
CA ALA A 90 -0.92 -1.10 -19.59
C ALA A 90 -1.06 -1.22 -18.06
N GLY A 91 -1.69 -0.22 -17.43
CA GLY A 91 -1.87 -0.18 -15.99
C GLY A 91 -2.72 -1.32 -15.40
N LYS A 92 -3.54 -2.01 -16.21
CA LYS A 92 -4.32 -3.19 -15.75
C LYS A 92 -3.44 -4.35 -15.29
N SER A 93 -2.24 -4.47 -15.87
CA SER A 93 -1.26 -5.50 -15.49
C SER A 93 -0.29 -5.04 -14.40
N PHE A 94 -0.29 -3.75 -14.09
CA PHE A 94 0.65 -3.12 -13.17
C PHE A 94 0.03 -2.85 -11.80
N TYR A 95 -1.12 -2.16 -11.76
CA TYR A 95 -1.78 -1.80 -10.51
C TYR A 95 -2.59 -2.98 -9.98
N THR A 96 -2.32 -3.37 -8.75
CA THR A 96 -3.04 -4.44 -8.07
C THR A 96 -3.48 -3.98 -6.69
N ARG A 97 -4.56 -4.59 -6.18
CA ARG A 97 -4.97 -4.39 -4.79
C ARG A 97 -3.82 -4.68 -3.83
N ASP A 98 -3.12 -5.79 -4.04
CA ASP A 98 -2.06 -6.21 -3.13
C ASP A 98 -0.86 -5.27 -3.15
N SER A 99 -0.52 -4.67 -4.30
CA SER A 99 0.54 -3.66 -4.34
C SER A 99 0.15 -2.40 -3.59
N PHE A 100 -1.12 -1.98 -3.62
CA PHE A 100 -1.64 -0.91 -2.77
C PHE A 100 -1.57 -1.28 -1.28
N ILE A 101 -2.09 -2.45 -0.87
CA ILE A 101 -2.03 -2.90 0.53
C ILE A 101 -0.59 -2.98 1.03
N ASN A 102 0.32 -3.55 0.24
CA ASN A 102 1.74 -3.66 0.58
C ASN A 102 2.43 -2.29 0.70
N ALA A 103 2.03 -1.30 -0.10
CA ALA A 103 2.53 0.06 0.03
C ALA A 103 2.09 0.73 1.34
N THR A 104 0.90 0.42 1.86
CA THR A 104 0.41 0.99 3.13
C THR A 104 1.25 0.60 4.35
N ASN A 105 1.98 -0.52 4.29
CA ASN A 105 2.91 -0.94 5.36
C ASN A 105 4.02 0.09 5.62
N THR A 106 4.32 0.94 4.65
CA THR A 106 5.30 2.04 4.78
C THR A 106 4.73 3.25 5.55
N PHE A 107 3.41 3.32 5.72
CA PHE A 107 2.73 4.45 6.36
C PHE A 107 1.81 3.95 7.48
N PRO A 108 2.34 3.53 8.65
CA PRO A 108 1.53 3.01 9.74
C PRO A 108 0.44 3.98 10.23
N SER A 109 0.73 5.29 10.23
CA SER A 109 -0.27 6.31 10.58
C SER A 109 -1.43 6.35 9.60
N PHE A 110 -1.22 6.05 8.32
CA PHE A 110 -2.30 5.82 7.35
C PHE A 110 -2.98 4.49 7.64
N ALA A 111 -2.23 3.39 7.60
CA ALA A 111 -2.77 2.05 7.66
C ALA A 111 -3.62 1.79 8.92
N ASN A 112 -3.26 2.38 10.06
CA ASN A 112 -3.96 2.19 11.33
C ASN A 112 -5.18 3.10 11.54
N THR A 113 -5.32 4.18 10.76
CA THR A 113 -6.36 5.20 11.01
C THR A 113 -7.14 5.60 9.77
N VAL A 114 -6.88 4.95 8.63
CA VAL A 114 -7.58 5.24 7.39
C VAL A 114 -9.07 5.00 7.54
N THR A 115 -9.87 5.90 6.98
CA THR A 115 -11.32 5.79 6.98
C THR A 115 -11.84 5.41 5.59
N ARG A 116 -13.08 4.91 5.52
CA ARG A 116 -13.73 4.67 4.22
C ARG A 116 -13.81 5.94 3.37
N ARG A 117 -14.06 7.10 4.01
CA ARG A 117 -14.10 8.40 3.33
C ARG A 117 -12.74 8.75 2.74
N GLU A 118 -11.67 8.58 3.50
CA GLU A 118 -10.30 8.81 3.01
C GLU A 118 -9.96 7.92 1.81
N ILE A 119 -10.35 6.64 1.82
CA ILE A 119 -10.20 5.73 0.66
C ILE A 119 -11.03 6.22 -0.54
N ALA A 120 -12.30 6.58 -0.35
CA ALA A 120 -13.13 7.10 -1.44
C ALA A 120 -12.52 8.35 -2.09
N THR A 121 -12.06 9.30 -1.27
CA THR A 121 -11.37 10.53 -1.70
C THR A 121 -10.10 10.18 -2.47
N MET A 122 -9.24 9.32 -1.91
CA MET A 122 -7.96 8.93 -2.51
C MET A 122 -8.14 8.23 -3.86
N PHE A 123 -9.00 7.22 -3.92
CA PHE A 123 -9.24 6.47 -5.15
C PHE A 123 -9.91 7.33 -6.22
N ALA A 124 -10.76 8.30 -5.86
CA ALA A 124 -11.33 9.23 -6.84
C ALA A 124 -10.25 10.05 -7.56
N HIS A 125 -9.23 10.50 -6.81
CA HIS A 125 -8.08 11.16 -7.42
C HIS A 125 -7.26 10.19 -8.25
N PHE A 126 -6.96 8.99 -7.74
CA PHE A 126 -6.20 7.98 -8.50
C PHE A 126 -6.87 7.67 -9.83
N THR A 127 -8.19 7.46 -9.82
CA THR A 127 -8.99 7.20 -11.01
C THR A 127 -8.89 8.34 -12.01
N TYR A 128 -9.01 9.59 -11.57
CA TYR A 128 -8.90 10.74 -12.46
C TYR A 128 -7.51 10.85 -13.08
N GLU A 129 -6.44 10.78 -12.27
CA GLU A 129 -5.06 10.96 -12.75
C GLU A 129 -4.63 9.85 -13.71
N THR A 130 -5.08 8.63 -13.47
CA THR A 130 -4.63 7.45 -14.23
C THR A 130 -5.64 6.95 -15.25
N GLY A 131 -6.84 7.52 -15.32
CA GLY A 131 -7.93 7.01 -16.15
C GLY A 131 -8.34 5.60 -15.74
N HIS A 132 -8.81 5.42 -14.51
CA HIS A 132 -9.18 4.11 -13.93
C HIS A 132 -8.01 3.11 -13.88
N PHE A 133 -6.82 3.58 -13.48
CA PHE A 133 -5.58 2.81 -13.49
C PHE A 133 -5.16 2.35 -14.90
N CYS A 134 -5.52 3.10 -15.95
CA CYS A 134 -5.08 2.80 -17.31
C CYS A 134 -3.61 3.18 -17.53
N TYR A 135 -3.22 4.37 -17.07
CA TYR A 135 -1.91 4.97 -17.33
C TYR A 135 -0.99 4.83 -16.11
N ILE A 136 0.25 4.42 -16.37
CA ILE A 136 1.32 4.35 -15.37
C ILE A 136 2.14 5.64 -15.37
N GLU A 137 2.30 6.23 -16.55
CA GLU A 137 2.99 7.50 -16.77
C GLU A 137 2.05 8.49 -17.46
N GLU A 138 2.31 9.78 -17.28
CA GLU A 138 1.66 10.87 -17.99
C GLU A 138 1.74 10.64 -19.50
N ILE A 139 0.63 10.87 -20.21
CA ILE A 139 0.56 10.75 -21.66
C ILE A 139 1.55 11.74 -22.29
N ASN A 140 2.44 11.24 -23.15
CA ASN A 140 3.55 11.98 -23.74
C ASN A 140 4.57 12.56 -22.72
N GLY A 141 4.53 12.12 -21.46
CA GLY A 141 5.36 12.64 -20.38
C GLY A 141 6.87 12.52 -20.63
N ALA A 142 7.32 11.44 -21.29
CA ALA A 142 8.74 11.25 -21.62
C ALA A 142 9.36 12.36 -22.49
N SER A 143 8.53 13.15 -23.19
CA SER A 143 8.97 14.33 -23.95
C SER A 143 9.20 15.57 -23.07
N ARG A 144 8.80 15.53 -21.79
CA ARG A 144 8.85 16.64 -20.84
C ARG A 144 9.80 16.28 -19.69
N VAL A 145 10.96 16.94 -19.63
CA VAL A 145 11.95 16.67 -18.57
C VAL A 145 11.41 16.99 -17.17
N MET A 146 10.51 17.99 -17.05
CA MET A 146 9.94 18.46 -15.78
C MET A 146 11.00 18.66 -14.69
N CYS A 147 12.04 19.39 -15.04
CA CYS A 147 13.18 19.65 -14.18
C CYS A 147 13.27 21.16 -13.93
N ASP A 148 13.21 21.57 -12.67
CA ASP A 148 13.69 22.87 -12.25
C ASP A 148 15.21 22.82 -12.05
N GLN A 149 15.93 23.36 -13.03
CA GLN A 149 17.40 23.41 -13.05
C GLN A 149 17.98 24.28 -11.92
N ASN A 150 17.17 25.17 -11.32
CA ASN A 150 17.61 26.04 -10.23
C ASN A 150 17.49 25.37 -8.86
N ASN A 151 16.83 24.22 -8.77
CA ASN A 151 16.68 23.51 -7.51
C ASN A 151 17.99 22.83 -7.07
N ARG A 152 18.73 23.50 -6.18
CA ARG A 152 20.01 23.01 -5.66
C ARG A 152 19.88 21.84 -4.68
N GLN A 153 18.75 21.71 -4.00
CA GLN A 153 18.52 20.64 -3.03
C GLN A 153 18.28 19.30 -3.73
N TYR A 154 17.55 19.32 -4.85
CA TYR A 154 17.20 18.15 -5.63
C TYR A 154 17.61 18.36 -7.10
N PRO A 155 18.92 18.34 -7.38
CA PRO A 155 19.42 18.61 -8.73
C PRO A 155 18.94 17.54 -9.70
N CYS A 156 18.72 17.95 -10.95
CA CYS A 156 18.27 17.05 -11.98
C CYS A 156 19.39 16.10 -12.40
N ALA A 157 19.09 14.79 -12.37
CA ALA A 157 20.02 13.78 -12.82
C ALA A 157 20.15 13.81 -14.36
N PRO A 158 21.36 13.63 -14.91
CA PRO A 158 21.57 13.57 -16.35
C PRO A 158 20.69 12.50 -17.02
N ALA A 159 20.12 12.84 -18.18
CA ALA A 159 19.27 11.96 -18.98
C ALA A 159 18.05 11.38 -18.24
N LYS A 160 17.55 12.06 -17.20
CA LYS A 160 16.33 11.70 -16.48
C LYS A 160 15.23 12.72 -16.70
N SER A 161 13.99 12.22 -16.73
CA SER A 161 12.77 13.01 -16.76
C SER A 161 11.94 12.75 -15.50
N TYR A 162 11.34 13.81 -14.98
CA TYR A 162 10.50 13.81 -13.78
C TYR A 162 9.04 14.08 -14.15
N HIS A 163 8.59 13.58 -15.30
CA HIS A 163 7.19 13.61 -15.70
C HIS A 163 6.32 12.77 -14.77
N GLY A 164 5.00 12.96 -14.89
CA GLY A 164 4.04 12.30 -14.01
C GLY A 164 4.16 10.77 -14.05
N ARG A 165 4.33 10.13 -12.89
CA ARG A 165 4.27 8.67 -12.75
C ARG A 165 3.45 8.23 -11.53
N GLY A 166 2.82 7.07 -11.65
CA GLY A 166 2.05 6.44 -10.58
C GLY A 166 0.67 7.07 -10.34
N PRO A 167 -0.02 6.65 -9.26
CA PRO A 167 -1.44 6.97 -9.04
C PRO A 167 -1.79 8.46 -8.86
N LEU A 168 -0.83 9.30 -8.46
CA LEU A 168 -1.01 10.75 -8.37
C LEU A 168 -0.07 11.53 -9.31
N LEU A 169 0.46 10.86 -10.34
CA LEU A 169 1.37 11.45 -11.33
C LEU A 169 2.47 12.31 -10.68
N LEU A 170 3.26 11.71 -9.77
CA LEU A 170 4.37 12.39 -9.11
C LEU A 170 5.25 13.05 -10.18
N SER A 171 5.40 14.37 -10.08
CA SER A 171 6.03 15.20 -11.11
C SER A 171 7.03 16.16 -10.49
N TRP A 172 8.04 16.56 -11.24
CA TRP A 172 9.13 17.47 -10.88
C TRP A 172 10.24 16.89 -9.98
N ASN A 173 11.49 17.24 -10.30
CA ASN A 173 12.70 16.82 -9.60
C ASN A 173 12.61 17.01 -8.07
N PHE A 174 12.09 18.13 -7.60
CA PHE A 174 11.98 18.40 -6.16
C PHE A 174 11.00 17.47 -5.44
N ASN A 175 9.95 17.00 -6.11
CA ASN A 175 9.03 16.02 -5.53
C ASN A 175 9.63 14.61 -5.57
N TYR A 176 10.27 14.21 -6.68
CA TYR A 176 10.99 12.94 -6.75
C TYR A 176 12.08 12.86 -5.69
N GLY A 177 12.88 13.93 -5.53
CA GLY A 177 13.92 13.99 -4.50
C GLY A 177 13.39 13.92 -3.08
N ALA A 178 12.39 14.74 -2.74
CA ALA A 178 11.81 14.73 -1.40
C ALA A 178 11.09 13.40 -1.07
N CYS A 179 10.39 12.83 -2.05
CA CYS A 179 9.72 11.54 -1.91
C CYS A 179 10.74 10.41 -1.75
N GLY A 180 11.76 10.37 -2.62
CA GLY A 180 12.83 9.39 -2.58
C GLY A 180 13.57 9.41 -1.25
N GLN A 181 13.93 10.60 -0.76
CA GLN A 181 14.56 10.75 0.55
C GLN A 181 13.67 10.19 1.68
N SER A 182 12.37 10.49 1.67
CA SER A 182 11.43 9.98 2.69
C SER A 182 11.23 8.47 2.63
N LEU A 183 11.38 7.86 1.45
CA LEU A 183 11.17 6.43 1.23
C LEU A 183 12.46 5.60 1.27
N GLY A 184 13.63 6.26 1.39
CA GLY A 184 14.94 5.59 1.27
C GLY A 184 15.23 5.07 -0.14
N LEU A 185 14.72 5.74 -1.18
CA LEU A 185 14.88 5.39 -2.60
C LEU A 185 15.57 6.53 -3.35
N ASP A 186 16.52 6.22 -4.23
CA ASP A 186 17.16 7.23 -5.10
C ASP A 186 16.27 7.55 -6.31
N LEU A 187 15.12 8.17 -6.06
CA LEU A 187 14.15 8.54 -7.11
C LEU A 187 14.63 9.71 -7.98
N LEU A 188 15.70 10.42 -7.61
CA LEU A 188 16.30 11.43 -8.48
C LEU A 188 17.09 10.78 -9.61
N ARG A 189 17.88 9.74 -9.32
CA ARG A 189 18.64 9.01 -10.33
C ARG A 189 17.88 7.84 -10.93
N GLN A 190 16.84 7.34 -10.26
CA GLN A 190 16.02 6.22 -10.72
C GLN A 190 14.51 6.56 -10.67
N PRO A 191 14.04 7.64 -11.31
CA PRO A 191 12.61 8.00 -11.33
C PRO A 191 11.71 6.91 -11.95
N GLU A 192 12.26 6.09 -12.84
CA GLU A 192 11.59 4.93 -13.47
C GLU A 192 11.16 3.85 -12.46
N LEU A 193 11.67 3.84 -11.23
CA LEU A 193 11.19 2.94 -10.19
C LEU A 193 9.69 3.14 -9.91
N VAL A 194 9.19 4.38 -10.10
CA VAL A 194 7.78 4.72 -9.90
C VAL A 194 6.88 4.07 -10.97
N SER A 195 7.40 3.82 -12.18
CA SER A 195 6.64 3.20 -13.27
C SER A 195 6.97 1.73 -13.54
N SER A 196 7.99 1.18 -12.87
CA SER A 196 8.40 -0.23 -13.00
C SER A 196 8.06 -1.08 -11.78
N ASN A 197 7.80 -0.48 -10.62
CA ASN A 197 7.42 -1.19 -9.40
C ASN A 197 6.08 -0.65 -8.83
N PRO A 198 4.99 -1.46 -8.84
CA PRO A 198 3.68 -0.97 -8.44
C PRO A 198 3.57 -0.66 -6.94
N VAL A 199 4.35 -1.32 -6.09
CA VAL A 199 4.43 -0.98 -4.66
C VAL A 199 5.09 0.38 -4.48
N VAL A 200 6.16 0.66 -5.24
CA VAL A 200 6.80 1.99 -5.23
C VAL A 200 5.85 3.05 -5.77
N ALA A 201 5.11 2.77 -6.84
CA ALA A 201 4.09 3.67 -7.38
C ALA A 201 3.05 4.07 -6.32
N PHE A 202 2.51 3.11 -5.57
CA PHE A 202 1.58 3.42 -4.49
C PHE A 202 2.26 4.10 -3.30
N ARG A 203 3.52 3.77 -2.97
CA ARG A 203 4.27 4.46 -1.91
C ARG A 203 4.47 5.94 -2.23
N THR A 204 4.75 6.31 -3.48
CA THR A 204 4.90 7.72 -3.85
C THR A 204 3.58 8.48 -3.76
N ALA A 205 2.47 7.86 -4.17
CA ALA A 205 1.15 8.44 -4.01
C ALA A 205 0.76 8.61 -2.53
N LEU A 206 1.02 7.60 -1.69
CA LEU A 206 0.78 7.67 -0.24
C LEU A 206 1.66 8.72 0.43
N TRP A 207 2.93 8.86 0.03
CA TRP A 207 3.80 9.91 0.52
C TRP A 207 3.21 11.30 0.25
N PHE A 208 2.80 11.55 -1.00
CA PHE A 208 2.20 12.83 -1.38
C PHE A 208 0.89 13.06 -0.62
N TRP A 209 0.06 12.02 -0.52
CA TRP A 209 -1.21 12.06 0.20
C TRP A 209 -1.04 12.48 1.65
N MET A 210 -0.15 11.79 2.37
CA MET A 210 0.12 12.04 3.79
C MET A 210 0.70 13.43 4.03
N LYS A 211 1.52 13.92 3.10
CA LYS A 211 2.17 15.24 3.20
C LYS A 211 1.24 16.39 2.84
N SER A 212 0.44 16.25 1.80
CA SER A 212 -0.23 17.39 1.15
C SER A 212 -1.75 17.33 1.19
N VAL A 213 -2.35 16.13 1.19
CA VAL A 213 -3.80 15.96 1.02
C VAL A 213 -4.51 15.64 2.33
N ARG A 214 -3.97 14.69 3.11
CA ARG A 214 -4.54 14.30 4.41
C ARG A 214 -4.73 15.48 5.39
N PRO A 215 -3.80 16.46 5.48
CA PRO A 215 -3.99 17.62 6.35
C PRO A 215 -5.21 18.48 6.03
N VAL A 216 -5.74 18.43 4.81
CA VAL A 216 -6.90 19.21 4.37
C VAL A 216 -8.17 18.36 4.19
N LEU A 217 -8.11 17.06 4.50
CA LEU A 217 -9.23 16.14 4.29
C LEU A 217 -10.50 16.55 5.05
N ASN A 218 -10.35 17.15 6.24
CA ASN A 218 -11.45 17.65 7.06
C ASN A 218 -12.14 18.91 6.48
N GLN A 219 -11.54 19.55 5.47
CA GLN A 219 -12.12 20.73 4.81
C GLN A 219 -13.09 20.34 3.67
N GLY A 220 -13.08 19.08 3.25
CA GLY A 220 -13.94 18.53 2.19
C GLY A 220 -13.18 18.11 0.93
N PHE A 221 -13.87 17.40 0.04
CA PHE A 221 -13.25 16.85 -1.18
C PHE A 221 -12.72 17.96 -2.11
N GLY A 222 -13.35 19.14 -2.15
CA GLY A 222 -12.86 20.27 -2.93
C GLY A 222 -11.48 20.77 -2.48
N ALA A 223 -11.21 20.76 -1.18
CA ALA A 223 -9.89 21.11 -0.64
C ALA A 223 -8.82 20.10 -1.07
N THR A 224 -9.19 18.82 -1.19
CA THR A 224 -8.27 17.77 -1.67
C THR A 224 -7.96 17.91 -3.16
N ILE A 225 -8.91 18.35 -3.99
CA ILE A 225 -8.64 18.74 -5.38
C ILE A 225 -7.64 19.88 -5.41
N ARG A 226 -7.85 20.94 -4.62
CA ARG A 226 -6.95 22.09 -4.56
C ARG A 226 -5.54 21.72 -4.12
N ALA A 227 -5.41 20.78 -3.17
CA ALA A 227 -4.12 20.29 -2.69
C ALA A 227 -3.33 19.49 -3.74
N ILE A 228 -4.02 18.78 -4.64
CA ILE A 228 -3.39 18.00 -5.72
C ILE A 228 -3.12 18.88 -6.94
N SER A 229 -4.12 19.64 -7.37
CA SER A 229 -4.08 20.47 -8.57
C SER A 229 -4.86 21.76 -8.32
N GLY A 230 -4.22 22.70 -7.61
CA GLY A 230 -4.82 24.02 -7.34
C GLY A 230 -5.15 24.81 -8.61
N PHE A 231 -4.54 24.48 -9.74
CA PHE A 231 -4.84 25.08 -11.04
C PHE A 231 -6.23 24.70 -11.56
N ASP A 232 -6.78 23.54 -11.19
CA ASP A 232 -8.08 23.08 -11.71
C ASP A 232 -9.28 23.85 -11.10
N CYS A 233 -9.08 24.42 -9.91
CA CYS A 233 -10.11 25.10 -9.14
C CYS A 233 -10.45 26.51 -9.67
N ASP A 234 -11.43 27.16 -9.04
CA ASP A 234 -11.85 28.54 -9.30
C ASP A 234 -12.35 28.74 -10.74
N GLY A 235 -13.04 27.72 -11.27
CA GLY A 235 -13.65 27.71 -12.60
C GLY A 235 -12.69 27.42 -13.77
N ARG A 236 -11.40 27.16 -13.50
CA ARG A 236 -10.38 26.97 -14.55
C ARG A 236 -10.49 25.63 -15.27
N ASN A 237 -10.80 24.55 -14.55
CA ASN A 237 -11.00 23.24 -15.14
C ASN A 237 -12.25 22.56 -14.55
N LEU A 238 -13.41 23.13 -14.86
CA LEU A 238 -14.70 22.60 -14.40
C LEU A 238 -14.93 21.14 -14.82
N GLY A 239 -14.48 20.75 -16.01
CA GLY A 239 -14.57 19.36 -16.49
C GLY A 239 -13.78 18.40 -15.60
N GLY A 240 -12.54 18.76 -15.26
CA GLY A 240 -11.68 17.98 -14.39
C GLY A 240 -12.21 17.86 -12.96
N VAL A 241 -12.64 18.99 -12.38
CA VAL A 241 -13.26 19.03 -11.05
C VAL A 241 -14.51 18.15 -11.01
N ASN A 242 -15.42 18.29 -11.98
CA ASN A 242 -16.66 17.51 -12.03
C ASN A 242 -16.40 16.01 -12.23
N ALA A 243 -15.40 15.63 -13.02
CA ALA A 243 -15.02 14.23 -13.18
C ALA A 243 -14.54 13.61 -11.86
N ARG A 244 -13.67 14.30 -11.12
CA ARG A 244 -13.22 13.87 -9.78
C ARG A 244 -14.39 13.72 -8.81
N ILE A 245 -15.32 14.68 -8.82
CA ILE A 245 -16.54 14.62 -7.98
C ILE A 245 -17.41 13.41 -8.35
N GLY A 246 -17.53 13.10 -9.64
CA GLY A 246 -18.25 11.91 -10.13
C GLY A 246 -17.68 10.63 -9.52
N TYR A 247 -16.36 10.43 -9.62
CA TYR A 247 -15.69 9.28 -9.02
C TYR A 247 -15.83 9.24 -7.50
N TYR A 248 -15.68 10.39 -6.82
CA TYR A 248 -15.83 10.45 -5.37
C TYR A 248 -17.23 10.06 -4.90
N ARG A 249 -18.28 10.51 -5.60
CA ARG A 249 -19.67 10.12 -5.30
C ARG A 249 -19.90 8.63 -5.52
N ASP A 250 -19.42 8.09 -6.63
CA ASP A 250 -19.50 6.65 -6.92
C ASP A 250 -18.82 5.84 -5.80
N TYR A 251 -17.58 6.19 -5.43
CA TYR A 251 -16.83 5.44 -4.42
C TYR A 251 -17.37 5.62 -3.01
N CYS A 252 -17.95 6.79 -2.69
CA CYS A 252 -18.75 6.94 -1.48
C CYS A 252 -19.94 5.97 -1.48
N GLY A 253 -20.68 5.87 -2.58
CA GLY A 253 -21.80 4.93 -2.73
C GLY A 253 -21.38 3.47 -2.53
N GLN A 254 -20.30 3.04 -3.20
CA GLN A 254 -19.75 1.69 -3.06
C GLN A 254 -19.29 1.36 -1.63
N LEU A 255 -18.88 2.37 -0.86
CA LEU A 255 -18.44 2.23 0.53
C LEU A 255 -19.50 2.58 1.58
N GLY A 256 -20.74 2.85 1.15
CA GLY A 256 -21.87 3.16 2.04
C GLY A 256 -21.73 4.49 2.78
N LEU A 257 -21.24 5.53 2.11
CA LEU A 257 -20.97 6.84 2.69
C LEU A 257 -21.83 7.93 2.05
N ASP A 258 -22.16 8.93 2.85
CA ASP A 258 -22.57 10.23 2.35
C ASP A 258 -21.32 11.05 1.93
N PRO A 259 -21.29 11.59 0.69
CA PRO A 259 -20.16 12.39 0.19
C PRO A 259 -19.86 13.66 1.01
N GLY A 260 -20.84 14.16 1.76
CA GLY A 260 -20.73 15.38 2.55
C GLY A 260 -20.78 16.67 1.73
N ALA A 261 -20.58 17.78 2.43
CA ALA A 261 -20.48 19.12 1.84
C ALA A 261 -19.06 19.41 1.31
N ASN A 262 -18.89 20.59 0.69
CA ASN A 262 -17.60 21.12 0.25
C ASN A 262 -16.84 20.20 -0.71
N ILE A 263 -17.56 19.58 -1.64
CA ILE A 263 -16.97 18.65 -2.61
C ILE A 263 -16.43 19.33 -3.87
N THR A 264 -16.69 20.62 -4.05
CA THR A 264 -16.16 21.40 -5.19
C THR A 264 -15.09 22.37 -4.73
N CYS A 265 -14.20 22.67 -5.66
CA CYS A 265 -13.46 23.93 -5.76
C CYS A 265 -13.72 24.48 -7.18
#